data_AF-F6DNG3-F1
#
_entry.id   AF-F6DNG3-F1
#
_cell.length_a   1.000
_cell.length_b   1.000
_cell.length_c   1.000
_cell.angle_alpha   90.00
_cell.angle_beta   90.00
_cell.angle_gamma   90.00
#
_symmetry.space_group_name_H-M   'P 1'
#
loop_
_entity.id
_entity.type
_entity.pdbx_description
1 polymer ?
#
loop_
_entity_poly.entity_id
_entity_poly.type
_entity_poly.pdbx_seq_one_letter_code
_entity_poly.pdbx_strand_id
1 'polypeptide(L)'
;MKLTTWFRLLCICFIVTWALPAAAAEQIAPGVRYWSFERTNWDGKPVKGHALEIDLQQRFTEVWPVMGQDQLGKLETLSSMTGRTGAIAAINGGFFDTRTGIPDGTLMIDGKTVTTTNILRTTLGITSDGEVKVGYYTPGSEEWQKARHLLTGGPLLVKDGLPVDQAVQEGLWGNVLSAAPRTAVGVTASGRLLLVEVDGRQANYSQGVTLEELSYLMIDLGAVQAVGLDGGGSSEMIVKGNIVNRPSDGKERSISNGLVVLQQLPVYLNNQRLFFDVPPLVEKGRTLVPMRRIFEGLGAEVAWDDATKKVTATKGSRSVELTLGEAVALVDGEKVALDVPAQLMAGRLLVPMRFVGESLGATVNYDTTATSPVIYITEEGGSTSENQ
;
A
#
# COMPACT_ATOMS: atom_id res chain seq x y z
N MET A 1 -74.15 -8.47 27.77
CA MET A 1 -73.30 -9.26 26.86
C MET A 1 -72.79 -8.37 25.73
N LYS A 2 -71.63 -7.73 25.89
CA LYS A 2 -70.88 -7.06 24.82
C LYS A 2 -69.40 -7.20 25.16
N LEU A 3 -68.73 -8.15 24.49
CA LEU A 3 -67.28 -8.21 24.40
C LEU A 3 -66.82 -7.15 23.41
N THR A 4 -65.85 -6.33 23.78
CA THR A 4 -65.03 -5.58 22.81
C THR A 4 -63.57 -5.76 23.20
N THR A 5 -62.96 -6.71 22.51
CA THR A 5 -61.55 -7.09 22.56
C THR A 5 -60.73 -6.00 21.87
N TRP A 6 -59.79 -5.38 22.59
CA TRP A 6 -58.81 -4.47 22.00
C TRP A 6 -57.62 -5.30 21.48
N PHE A 7 -57.52 -5.45 20.16
CA PHE A 7 -56.34 -6.00 19.49
C PHE A 7 -55.20 -4.98 19.61
N ARG A 8 -54.14 -5.33 20.37
CA ARG A 8 -52.85 -4.65 20.25
C ARG A 8 -52.20 -5.11 18.96
N LEU A 9 -52.14 -4.23 17.95
CA LEU A 9 -51.24 -4.41 16.81
C LEU A 9 -49.81 -4.37 17.34
N LEU A 10 -49.16 -5.53 17.40
CA LEU A 10 -47.72 -5.63 17.58
C LEU A 10 -47.10 -5.20 16.24
N CYS A 11 -46.60 -3.96 16.18
CA CYS A 11 -45.81 -3.50 15.05
C CYS A 11 -44.47 -4.23 15.11
N ILE A 12 -44.38 -5.38 14.44
CA ILE A 12 -43.12 -6.09 14.24
C ILE A 12 -42.36 -5.27 13.19
N CYS A 13 -41.56 -4.31 13.64
CA CYS A 13 -40.47 -3.78 12.84
C CYS A 13 -39.54 -4.96 12.56
N PHE A 14 -39.69 -5.59 11.39
CA PHE A 14 -38.58 -6.30 10.78
C PHE A 14 -37.50 -5.26 10.53
N ILE A 15 -36.59 -5.13 11.48
CA ILE A 15 -35.28 -4.58 11.20
C ILE A 15 -34.67 -5.61 10.25
N VAL A 16 -34.86 -5.40 8.95
CA VAL A 16 -33.96 -5.99 7.95
C VAL A 16 -32.64 -5.32 8.24
N THR A 17 -31.87 -5.89 9.16
CA THR A 17 -30.45 -5.63 9.26
C THR A 17 -29.90 -6.04 7.92
N TRP A 18 -29.73 -5.07 7.02
CA TRP A 18 -28.74 -5.17 5.97
C TRP A 18 -27.42 -5.37 6.69
N ALA A 19 -27.10 -6.64 6.98
CA ALA A 19 -25.81 -7.02 7.52
C ALA A 19 -24.80 -6.60 6.45
N LEU A 20 -24.18 -5.44 6.69
CA LEU A 20 -23.19 -4.84 5.82
C LEU A 20 -22.15 -5.91 5.45
N PRO A 21 -21.67 -5.95 4.20
CA PRO A 21 -20.55 -6.82 3.82
C PRO A 21 -19.35 -6.72 4.76
N ALA A 22 -19.17 -5.56 5.42
CA ALA A 22 -18.18 -5.32 6.46
C ALA A 22 -18.26 -6.30 7.65
N ALA A 23 -19.44 -6.84 7.99
CA ALA A 23 -19.61 -7.84 9.06
C ALA A 23 -19.00 -9.20 8.69
N ALA A 24 -18.85 -9.49 7.39
CA ALA A 24 -18.17 -10.68 6.88
C ALA A 24 -16.70 -10.41 6.53
N ALA A 25 -16.18 -9.22 6.85
CA ALA A 25 -14.81 -8.86 6.51
C ALA A 25 -13.79 -9.72 7.24
N GLU A 26 -12.89 -10.32 6.48
CA GLU A 26 -11.75 -11.07 6.98
C GLU A 26 -10.68 -10.10 7.49
N GLN A 27 -10.21 -10.31 8.72
CA GLN A 27 -9.02 -9.61 9.20
C GLN A 27 -7.77 -10.26 8.61
N ILE A 28 -7.14 -9.60 7.64
CA ILE A 28 -5.96 -10.14 6.94
C ILE A 28 -4.65 -9.78 7.64
N ALA A 29 -4.66 -8.74 8.48
CA ALA A 29 -3.59 -8.31 9.38
C ALA A 29 -4.18 -7.44 10.52
N PRO A 30 -3.43 -7.14 11.60
CA PRO A 30 -3.84 -6.11 12.55
C PRO A 30 -4.22 -4.82 11.82
N GLY A 31 -5.37 -4.23 12.16
CA GLY A 31 -5.84 -2.99 11.53
C GLY A 31 -6.24 -3.07 10.05
N VAL A 32 -6.13 -4.23 9.39
CA VAL A 32 -6.45 -4.38 7.96
C VAL A 32 -7.51 -5.46 7.74
N ARG A 33 -8.64 -5.06 7.16
CA ARG A 33 -9.80 -5.90 6.89
C ARG A 33 -10.11 -5.93 5.40
N TYR A 34 -10.52 -7.09 4.90
CA TYR A 34 -10.85 -7.32 3.51
C TYR A 34 -12.25 -7.93 3.36
N TRP A 35 -13.00 -7.53 2.34
CA TRP A 35 -14.22 -8.22 1.93
C TRP A 35 -14.47 -8.05 0.43
N SER A 36 -15.24 -8.99 -0.13
CA SER A 36 -15.87 -8.82 -1.44
C SER A 36 -17.33 -8.41 -1.29
N PHE A 37 -17.88 -7.81 -2.34
CA PHE A 37 -19.29 -7.46 -2.40
C PHE A 37 -19.86 -7.68 -3.80
N GLU A 38 -21.16 -7.95 -3.83
CA GLU A 38 -21.94 -8.02 -5.05
C GLU A 38 -23.09 -6.99 -4.97
N ARG A 39 -23.35 -6.33 -6.10
CA ARG A 39 -24.34 -5.26 -6.25
C ARG A 39 -24.98 -5.34 -7.64
N THR A 40 -25.93 -4.46 -7.87
CA THR A 40 -26.52 -4.22 -9.18
C THR A 40 -26.33 -2.74 -9.51
N ASN A 41 -25.83 -2.43 -10.70
CA ASN A 41 -25.73 -1.05 -11.16
C ASN A 41 -27.13 -0.49 -11.53
N TRP A 42 -27.22 0.78 -11.87
CA TRP A 42 -28.48 1.45 -12.20
C TRP A 42 -29.14 0.94 -13.49
N ASP A 43 -28.37 0.27 -14.36
CA ASP A 43 -28.88 -0.45 -15.54
C ASP A 43 -29.41 -1.86 -15.22
N GLY A 44 -29.43 -2.28 -13.95
CA GLY A 44 -29.88 -3.61 -13.54
C GLY A 44 -28.85 -4.73 -13.83
N LYS A 45 -27.58 -4.40 -14.08
CA LYS A 45 -26.51 -5.37 -14.39
C LYS A 45 -25.70 -5.74 -13.16
N PRO A 46 -25.17 -6.98 -13.08
CA PRO A 46 -24.37 -7.41 -11.94
C PRO A 46 -23.10 -6.57 -11.82
N VAL A 47 -22.71 -6.29 -10.59
CA VAL A 47 -21.45 -5.63 -10.21
C VAL A 47 -20.80 -6.45 -9.11
N LYS A 48 -19.51 -6.72 -9.25
CA LYS A 48 -18.68 -7.30 -8.21
C LYS A 48 -17.54 -6.37 -7.89
N GLY A 49 -17.12 -6.37 -6.64
CA GLY A 49 -15.98 -5.59 -6.20
C GLY A 49 -15.41 -6.08 -4.90
N HIS A 50 -14.33 -5.41 -4.52
CA HIS A 50 -13.48 -5.77 -3.40
C HIS A 50 -13.12 -4.51 -2.63
N ALA A 51 -13.04 -4.62 -1.31
CA ALA A 51 -12.72 -3.51 -0.45
C ALA A 51 -11.74 -3.92 0.65
N LEU A 52 -10.81 -3.01 0.94
CA LEU A 52 -9.93 -3.05 2.08
C LEU A 52 -10.25 -1.85 2.98
N GLU A 53 -10.40 -2.10 4.28
CA GLU A 53 -10.40 -1.07 5.32
C GLU A 53 -9.09 -1.15 6.09
N ILE A 54 -8.40 -0.02 6.21
CA ILE A 54 -7.05 0.06 6.78
C ILE A 54 -7.04 1.13 7.87
N ASP A 55 -6.58 0.72 9.05
CA ASP A 55 -6.30 1.58 10.19
C ASP A 55 -4.82 1.97 10.19
N LEU A 56 -4.50 3.18 9.71
CA LEU A 56 -3.11 3.66 9.66
C LEU A 56 -2.54 4.02 11.03
N GLN A 57 -3.36 4.03 12.09
CA GLN A 57 -2.88 4.17 13.47
C GLN A 57 -2.41 2.84 14.04
N GLN A 58 -2.68 1.73 13.35
CA GLN A 58 -2.17 0.42 13.72
C GLN A 58 -0.65 0.36 13.52
N ARG A 59 0.05 -0.14 14.55
CA ARG A 59 1.50 -0.29 14.53
C ARG A 59 1.96 -1.12 13.33
N PHE A 60 2.96 -0.62 12.62
CA PHE A 60 3.59 -1.18 11.41
C PHE A 60 2.71 -1.21 10.16
N THR A 61 1.53 -0.63 10.21
CA THR A 61 0.63 -0.53 9.07
C THR A 61 0.93 0.75 8.29
N GLU A 62 1.44 0.62 7.07
CA GLU A 62 1.70 1.75 6.17
C GLU A 62 0.95 1.53 4.85
N VAL A 63 0.49 2.62 4.21
CA VAL A 63 0.08 2.60 2.81
C VAL A 63 1.07 3.46 2.03
N TRP A 64 1.69 2.86 1.02
CA TRP A 64 2.84 3.44 0.35
C TRP A 64 2.66 3.46 -1.17
N PRO A 65 2.78 4.62 -1.85
CA PRO A 65 2.81 4.67 -3.30
C PRO A 65 4.14 4.15 -3.84
N VAL A 66 4.09 3.23 -4.80
CA VAL A 66 5.27 2.64 -5.45
C VAL A 66 5.21 2.84 -6.96
N MET A 67 6.37 2.94 -7.59
CA MET A 67 6.51 3.05 -9.04
C MET A 67 6.87 1.71 -9.67
N GLY A 68 6.57 1.55 -10.97
CA GLY A 68 7.06 0.41 -11.73
C GLY A 68 8.58 0.34 -11.69
N GLN A 69 9.10 -0.81 -11.24
CA GLN A 69 10.54 -1.07 -11.13
C GLN A 69 11.31 -0.01 -10.30
N ASP A 70 10.62 0.72 -9.41
CA ASP A 70 11.14 1.87 -8.67
C ASP A 70 11.73 2.98 -9.55
N GLN A 71 11.28 3.09 -10.80
CA GLN A 71 11.83 4.02 -11.80
C GLN A 71 10.72 4.79 -12.51
N LEU A 72 10.91 6.10 -12.65
CA LEU A 72 10.00 6.96 -13.41
C LEU A 72 9.90 6.49 -14.87
N GLY A 73 8.67 6.33 -15.36
CA GLY A 73 8.41 5.90 -16.75
C GLY A 73 8.50 4.39 -16.98
N LYS A 74 8.86 3.60 -15.97
CA LYS A 74 8.82 2.13 -16.08
C LYS A 74 7.46 1.61 -15.67
N LEU A 75 7.05 0.54 -16.35
CA LEU A 75 5.82 -0.19 -16.05
C LEU A 75 6.15 -1.51 -15.38
N GLU A 76 5.29 -1.92 -14.46
CA GLU A 76 5.37 -3.18 -13.73
C GLU A 76 3.95 -3.66 -13.41
N THR A 77 3.72 -4.96 -13.25
CA THR A 77 2.41 -5.42 -12.80
C THR A 77 2.25 -5.23 -11.28
N LEU A 78 1.03 -5.07 -10.80
CA LEU A 78 0.77 -4.84 -9.38
C LEU A 78 1.20 -6.04 -8.52
N SER A 79 1.04 -7.28 -9.00
CA SER A 79 1.57 -8.47 -8.31
C SER A 79 3.09 -8.43 -8.14
N SER A 80 3.84 -7.99 -9.16
CA SER A 80 5.30 -7.84 -9.05
C SER A 80 5.69 -6.73 -8.06
N MET A 81 5.01 -5.57 -8.11
CA MET A 81 5.19 -4.49 -7.13
C MET A 81 4.90 -4.95 -5.69
N THR A 82 3.82 -5.71 -5.50
CA THR A 82 3.43 -6.29 -4.20
C THR A 82 4.50 -7.27 -3.71
N GLY A 83 4.96 -8.16 -4.58
CA GLY A 83 5.96 -9.17 -4.24
C GLY A 83 7.30 -8.57 -3.84
N ARG A 84 7.83 -7.60 -4.60
CA ARG A 84 9.12 -6.98 -4.29
C ARG A 84 9.10 -6.11 -3.03
N THR A 85 7.92 -5.68 -2.58
CA THR A 85 7.76 -4.84 -1.38
C THR A 85 7.39 -5.62 -0.12
N GLY A 86 6.98 -6.89 -0.26
CA GLY A 86 6.45 -7.71 0.83
C GLY A 86 5.10 -7.23 1.34
N ALA A 87 4.34 -6.52 0.50
CA ALA A 87 3.04 -5.98 0.86
C ALA A 87 2.01 -7.09 1.12
N ILE A 88 1.15 -6.89 2.10
CA ILE A 88 0.06 -7.84 2.44
C ILE A 88 -1.16 -7.67 1.53
N ALA A 89 -1.29 -6.49 0.92
CA ALA A 89 -2.30 -6.17 -0.06
C ALA A 89 -1.82 -5.00 -0.94
N ALA A 90 -2.45 -4.80 -2.09
CA ALA A 90 -2.17 -3.65 -2.95
C ALA A 90 -3.37 -3.33 -3.83
N ILE A 91 -3.39 -2.12 -4.37
CA ILE A 91 -4.35 -1.68 -5.40
C ILE A 91 -3.61 -0.82 -6.43
N ASN A 92 -4.10 -0.77 -7.67
CA ASN A 92 -3.50 0.11 -8.67
C ASN A 92 -3.57 1.59 -8.27
N GLY A 93 -2.68 2.40 -8.84
CA GLY A 93 -2.54 3.81 -8.47
C GLY A 93 -3.24 4.78 -9.43
N GLY A 94 -2.67 5.99 -9.53
CA GLY A 94 -3.17 7.08 -10.36
C GLY A 94 -2.91 6.87 -11.86
N PHE A 95 -3.45 7.78 -12.67
CA PHE A 95 -3.32 7.75 -14.13
C PHE A 95 -1.86 7.85 -14.60
N PHE A 96 -1.62 7.45 -15.85
CA PHE A 96 -0.32 7.55 -16.50
C PHE A 96 -0.44 7.61 -18.03
N ASP A 97 0.53 8.21 -18.71
CA ASP A 97 0.63 8.12 -20.17
C ASP A 97 1.07 6.69 -20.54
N THR A 98 0.18 5.91 -21.14
CA THR A 98 0.44 4.51 -21.50
C THR A 98 1.57 4.31 -22.51
N ARG A 99 2.02 5.36 -23.19
CA ARG A 99 3.14 5.31 -24.14
C ARG A 99 4.48 5.52 -23.45
N THR A 100 4.53 6.36 -22.42
CA THR A 100 5.78 6.76 -21.75
C THR A 100 5.94 6.17 -20.35
N GLY A 101 4.84 5.69 -19.75
CA GLY A 101 4.77 5.19 -18.39
C GLY A 101 4.87 6.27 -17.31
N ILE A 102 4.88 7.55 -17.69
CA ILE A 102 4.97 8.66 -16.74
C ILE A 102 3.61 8.85 -16.04
N PRO A 103 3.56 8.93 -14.70
CA PRO A 103 2.34 9.29 -13.97
C PRO A 103 1.73 10.62 -14.45
N ASP A 104 0.42 10.63 -14.69
CA ASP A 104 -0.35 11.82 -15.07
C ASP A 104 -0.98 12.44 -13.83
N GLY A 105 -0.19 13.24 -13.12
CA GLY A 105 -0.54 13.65 -11.77
C GLY A 105 0.66 14.09 -10.95
N THR A 106 0.39 14.66 -9.78
CA THR A 106 1.40 14.83 -8.75
C THR A 106 1.59 13.50 -8.04
N LEU A 107 2.84 13.02 -8.02
CA LEU A 107 3.26 11.87 -7.24
C LEU A 107 4.37 12.32 -6.30
N MET A 108 4.16 12.18 -5.01
CA MET A 108 5.17 12.39 -3.98
C MET A 108 5.32 11.10 -3.18
N ILE A 109 6.56 10.66 -3.03
CA ILE A 109 6.88 9.45 -2.28
C ILE A 109 7.90 9.83 -1.21
N ASP A 110 7.51 9.72 0.06
CA ASP A 110 8.39 9.94 1.20
C ASP A 110 9.00 11.36 1.22
N GLY A 111 8.13 12.35 1.01
CA GLY A 111 8.50 13.77 0.93
C GLY A 111 9.21 14.18 -0.38
N LYS A 112 9.55 13.22 -1.26
CA LYS A 112 10.21 13.50 -2.54
C LYS A 112 9.20 13.59 -3.66
N THR A 113 9.06 14.77 -4.25
CA THR A 113 8.24 14.97 -5.45
C THR A 113 8.86 14.23 -6.63
N VAL A 114 8.14 13.25 -7.17
CA VAL A 114 8.53 12.45 -8.35
C VAL A 114 8.00 13.11 -9.62
N THR A 115 6.71 13.44 -9.63
CA THR A 115 6.05 14.17 -10.72
C THR A 115 5.19 15.29 -10.12
N THR A 116 5.01 16.36 -10.89
CA THR A 116 4.09 17.45 -10.58
C THR A 116 3.34 17.82 -11.84
N THR A 117 2.16 18.40 -11.66
CA THR A 117 1.29 18.82 -12.76
C THR A 117 0.54 20.09 -12.40
N ASN A 118 0.09 20.83 -13.41
CA ASN A 118 -0.78 22.00 -13.25
C ASN A 118 -2.25 21.65 -13.52
N ILE A 119 -2.58 20.37 -13.71
CA ILE A 119 -3.99 19.96 -13.84
C ILE A 119 -4.67 20.09 -12.48
N LEU A 120 -5.87 20.65 -12.47
CA LEU A 120 -6.72 20.64 -11.30
C LEU A 120 -7.34 19.24 -11.18
N ARG A 121 -6.75 18.40 -10.34
CA ARG A 121 -7.22 17.02 -10.14
C ARG A 121 -7.05 16.59 -8.69
N THR A 122 -8.04 15.86 -8.20
CA THR A 122 -8.10 15.46 -6.81
C THR A 122 -6.96 14.51 -6.46
N THR A 123 -6.35 14.77 -5.32
CA THR A 123 -5.14 14.11 -4.85
C THR A 123 -5.40 13.49 -3.48
N LEU A 124 -4.96 12.24 -3.34
CA LEU A 124 -4.82 11.56 -2.06
C LEU A 124 -3.50 12.02 -1.42
N GLY A 125 -3.54 12.47 -0.17
CA GLY A 125 -2.37 12.67 0.66
C GLY A 125 -2.39 11.79 1.89
N ILE A 126 -1.20 11.32 2.29
CA ILE A 126 -1.00 10.58 3.53
C ILE A 126 0.18 11.23 4.25
N THR A 127 0.00 11.60 5.51
CA THR A 127 1.03 12.19 6.36
C THR A 127 1.88 11.10 7.03
N SER A 128 3.00 11.49 7.65
CA SER A 128 3.88 10.55 8.37
C SER A 128 3.23 9.92 9.62
N ASP A 129 2.24 10.59 10.22
CA ASP A 129 1.44 10.11 11.35
C ASP A 129 0.16 9.37 10.93
N GLY A 130 -0.02 9.14 9.63
CA GLY A 130 -1.12 8.31 9.11
C GLY A 130 -2.46 9.02 8.96
N GLU A 131 -2.49 10.36 9.04
CA GLU A 131 -3.65 11.13 8.61
C GLU A 131 -3.79 11.07 7.09
N VAL A 132 -5.04 10.93 6.63
CA VAL A 132 -5.37 10.85 5.20
C VAL A 132 -6.18 12.06 4.80
N LYS A 133 -5.83 12.62 3.66
CA LYS A 133 -6.49 13.77 3.08
C LYS A 133 -6.87 13.50 1.63
N VAL A 134 -8.06 13.95 1.24
CA VAL A 134 -8.51 13.95 -0.15
C VAL A 134 -8.88 15.37 -0.54
N GLY A 135 -8.30 15.88 -1.62
CA GLY A 135 -8.63 17.23 -2.10
C GLY A 135 -7.69 17.73 -3.19
N TYR A 136 -7.83 19.00 -3.54
CA TYR A 136 -6.94 19.65 -4.50
C TYR A 136 -5.61 20.01 -3.83
N TYR A 137 -4.53 19.39 -4.31
CA TYR A 137 -3.19 19.68 -3.83
C TYR A 137 -2.71 21.04 -4.33
N THR A 138 -2.30 21.90 -3.39
CA THR A 138 -1.67 23.19 -3.70
C THR A 138 -0.24 23.18 -3.14
N PRO A 139 0.79 23.13 -4.00
CA PRO A 139 2.18 23.15 -3.57
C PRO A 139 2.50 24.32 -2.63
N GLY A 140 3.19 24.04 -1.52
CA GLY A 140 3.61 25.05 -0.53
C GLY A 140 2.52 25.54 0.43
N SER A 141 1.27 25.14 0.25
CA SER A 141 0.20 25.50 1.19
C SER A 141 0.34 24.76 2.53
N GLU A 142 0.04 25.45 3.63
CA GLU A 142 0.05 24.89 4.99
C GLU A 142 -0.76 23.59 5.09
N GLU A 143 -1.84 23.52 4.32
CA GLU A 143 -2.76 22.39 4.24
C GLU A 143 -2.06 21.06 3.88
N TRP A 144 -1.01 21.11 3.06
CA TRP A 144 -0.32 19.94 2.54
C TRP A 144 1.14 19.83 3.01
N GLN A 145 1.61 20.74 3.88
CA GLN A 145 3.00 20.74 4.36
C GLN A 145 3.41 19.46 5.09
N LYS A 146 2.46 18.77 5.73
CA LYS A 146 2.69 17.49 6.42
C LYS A 146 2.56 16.26 5.52
N ALA A 147 2.15 16.44 4.26
CA ALA A 147 1.98 15.31 3.36
C ALA A 147 3.33 14.65 3.12
N ARG A 148 3.38 13.35 3.39
CA ARG A 148 4.52 12.49 3.13
C ARG A 148 4.40 11.80 1.78
N HIS A 149 3.18 11.39 1.47
CA HIS A 149 2.82 10.77 0.20
C HIS A 149 1.72 11.60 -0.45
N LEU A 150 1.82 11.77 -1.77
CA LEU A 150 0.76 12.31 -2.61
C LEU A 150 0.58 11.39 -3.81
N LEU A 151 -0.67 11.10 -4.14
CA LEU A 151 -1.06 10.39 -5.35
C LEU A 151 -2.26 11.11 -5.97
N THR A 152 -2.03 11.82 -7.07
CA THR A 152 -3.13 12.37 -7.86
C THR A 152 -3.91 11.24 -8.53
N GLY A 153 -5.20 11.19 -8.23
CA GLY A 153 -6.17 10.31 -8.85
C GLY A 153 -7.09 11.15 -9.72
N GLY A 154 -8.35 11.25 -9.31
CA GLY A 154 -9.40 12.04 -9.93
C GLY A 154 -10.49 11.15 -10.55
N PRO A 155 -11.78 11.52 -10.42
CA PRO A 155 -12.25 12.75 -9.81
C PRO A 155 -12.47 12.63 -8.30
N LEU A 156 -12.75 13.76 -7.63
CA LEU A 156 -13.41 13.76 -6.34
C LEU A 156 -14.77 13.07 -6.51
N LEU A 157 -15.04 12.08 -5.66
CA LEU A 157 -16.27 11.30 -5.69
C LEU A 157 -17.18 11.69 -4.53
N VAL A 158 -16.60 11.86 -3.34
CA VAL A 158 -17.33 12.12 -2.11
C VAL A 158 -16.66 13.27 -1.36
N LYS A 159 -17.47 14.21 -0.88
CA LYS A 159 -17.04 15.31 -0.01
C LYS A 159 -18.06 15.49 1.11
N ASP A 160 -17.59 15.53 2.35
CA ASP A 160 -18.41 15.71 3.55
C ASP A 160 -19.59 14.71 3.64
N GLY A 161 -19.36 13.47 3.19
CA GLY A 161 -20.37 12.39 3.17
C GLY A 161 -21.41 12.50 2.05
N LEU A 162 -21.23 13.42 1.11
CA LEU A 162 -22.14 13.64 -0.02
C LEU A 162 -21.45 13.33 -1.35
N PRO A 163 -22.18 12.78 -2.34
CA PRO A 163 -21.63 12.55 -3.66
C PRO A 163 -21.42 13.90 -4.36
N VAL A 164 -20.35 14.01 -5.14
CA VAL A 164 -20.07 15.20 -5.95
C VAL A 164 -19.83 14.83 -7.40
N ASP A 165 -20.30 15.68 -8.32
CA ASP A 165 -20.01 15.56 -9.75
C ASP A 165 -18.86 16.49 -10.14
N GLN A 166 -17.64 15.97 -10.03
CA GLN A 166 -16.41 16.71 -10.32
C GLN A 166 -15.67 16.18 -11.55
N ALA A 167 -16.15 15.09 -12.17
CA ALA A 167 -15.46 14.43 -13.29
C ALA A 167 -15.11 15.39 -14.42
N VAL A 168 -16.10 16.12 -14.92
CA VAL A 168 -15.91 17.07 -16.04
C VAL A 168 -15.03 18.25 -15.63
N GLN A 169 -15.18 18.75 -14.40
CA GLN A 169 -14.40 19.87 -13.87
C GLN A 169 -12.92 19.50 -13.72
N GLU A 170 -12.62 18.25 -13.37
CA GLU A 170 -11.27 17.68 -13.30
C GLU A 170 -10.74 17.14 -14.64
N GLY A 171 -11.42 17.50 -15.75
CA GLY A 171 -10.98 17.22 -17.11
C GLY A 171 -11.17 15.76 -17.55
N LEU A 172 -12.15 15.06 -16.98
CA LEU A 172 -12.55 13.72 -17.42
C LEU A 172 -13.80 13.82 -18.30
N TRP A 173 -13.71 13.29 -19.53
CA TRP A 173 -14.80 13.33 -20.50
C TRP A 173 -14.81 12.10 -21.42
N GLY A 174 -15.94 11.88 -22.09
CA GLY A 174 -16.12 10.77 -23.03
C GLY A 174 -16.28 9.41 -22.33
N ASN A 175 -15.66 8.37 -22.88
CA ASN A 175 -15.87 6.98 -22.43
C ASN A 175 -15.48 6.72 -20.96
N VAL A 176 -14.68 7.60 -20.34
CA VAL A 176 -14.33 7.51 -18.93
C VAL A 176 -15.53 7.75 -18.01
N LEU A 177 -16.63 8.35 -18.50
CA LEU A 177 -17.85 8.59 -17.73
C LEU A 177 -18.80 7.39 -17.73
N SER A 178 -18.71 6.52 -18.75
CA SER A 178 -19.55 5.32 -18.88
C SER A 178 -19.20 4.24 -17.86
N ALA A 179 -20.08 3.24 -17.67
CA ALA A 179 -19.80 2.12 -16.78
C ALA A 179 -18.51 1.37 -17.19
N ALA A 180 -17.62 1.16 -16.21
CA ALA A 180 -16.31 0.53 -16.42
C ALA A 180 -15.83 -0.13 -15.11
N PRO A 181 -14.76 -0.97 -15.14
CA PRO A 181 -14.01 -1.27 -13.94
C PRO A 181 -13.48 0.01 -13.32
N ARG A 182 -13.50 0.10 -11.98
CA ARG A 182 -13.12 1.30 -11.24
C ARG A 182 -12.24 0.96 -10.06
N THR A 183 -11.43 1.94 -9.70
CA THR A 183 -10.63 1.94 -8.49
C THR A 183 -10.86 3.25 -7.77
N ALA A 184 -11.00 3.21 -6.44
CA ALA A 184 -11.17 4.40 -5.63
C ALA A 184 -10.50 4.26 -4.27
N VAL A 185 -10.21 5.42 -3.67
CA VAL A 185 -9.74 5.53 -2.30
C VAL A 185 -10.70 6.42 -1.52
N GLY A 186 -11.05 6.02 -0.31
CA GLY A 186 -11.93 6.77 0.59
C GLY A 186 -11.38 6.90 2.00
N VAL A 187 -11.94 7.83 2.75
CA VAL A 187 -11.67 8.00 4.19
C VAL A 187 -13.00 7.92 4.92
N THR A 188 -13.10 7.08 5.94
CA THR A 188 -14.30 6.96 6.77
C THR A 188 -14.37 8.07 7.81
N ALA A 189 -15.54 8.25 8.44
CA ALA A 189 -15.70 9.22 9.53
C ALA A 189 -14.76 8.97 10.73
N SER A 190 -14.29 7.72 10.91
CA SER A 190 -13.31 7.37 11.93
C SER A 190 -11.85 7.52 11.48
N GLY A 191 -11.60 8.09 10.30
CA GLY A 191 -10.25 8.28 9.74
C GLY A 191 -9.62 7.03 9.16
N ARG A 192 -10.38 5.94 8.95
CA ARG A 192 -9.85 4.72 8.31
C ARG A 192 -9.79 4.90 6.80
N LEU A 193 -8.76 4.35 6.18
CA LEU A 193 -8.62 4.36 4.72
C LEU A 193 -9.43 3.20 4.11
N LEU A 194 -10.14 3.48 3.03
CA LEU A 194 -10.82 2.49 2.19
C LEU A 194 -10.09 2.42 0.85
N LEU A 195 -9.69 1.22 0.42
CA LEU A 195 -9.27 0.95 -0.95
C LEU A 195 -10.34 0.08 -1.61
N VAL A 196 -10.89 0.50 -2.73
CA VAL A 196 -12.03 -0.16 -3.38
C VAL A 196 -11.72 -0.41 -4.84
N GLU A 197 -11.90 -1.65 -5.25
CA GLU A 197 -11.86 -2.09 -6.65
C GLU A 197 -13.26 -2.58 -7.04
N VAL A 198 -13.66 -2.30 -8.28
CA VAL A 198 -14.89 -2.76 -8.87
C VAL A 198 -14.57 -3.37 -10.23
N ASP A 199 -14.84 -4.66 -10.39
CA ASP A 199 -14.70 -5.36 -11.67
C ASP A 199 -15.64 -4.76 -12.71
N GLY A 200 -15.32 -4.89 -14.00
CA GLY A 200 -16.21 -4.41 -15.06
C GLY A 200 -15.90 -4.95 -16.46
N ARG A 201 -16.72 -4.56 -17.43
CA ARG A 201 -16.64 -5.02 -18.85
C ARG A 201 -16.82 -6.54 -19.02
N GLN A 202 -17.56 -7.19 -18.14
CA GLN A 202 -17.75 -8.64 -18.12
C GLN A 202 -19.24 -8.99 -18.03
N ALA A 203 -19.88 -9.17 -19.20
CA ALA A 203 -21.34 -9.18 -19.39
C ALA A 203 -22.18 -10.00 -18.39
N ASN A 204 -21.67 -11.14 -17.91
CA ASN A 204 -22.39 -12.05 -17.00
C ASN A 204 -21.73 -12.19 -15.62
N TYR A 205 -20.82 -11.28 -15.28
CA TYR A 205 -20.06 -11.36 -14.03
C TYR A 205 -20.00 -10.01 -13.33
N SER A 206 -19.50 -8.97 -14.02
CA SER A 206 -19.51 -7.60 -13.52
C SER A 206 -19.49 -6.62 -14.69
N GLN A 207 -20.52 -5.78 -14.80
CA GLN A 207 -20.60 -4.76 -15.84
C GLN A 207 -19.72 -3.55 -15.51
N GLY A 208 -19.45 -3.32 -14.22
CA GLY A 208 -18.79 -2.12 -13.72
C GLY A 208 -19.77 -0.99 -13.44
N VAL A 209 -19.23 0.16 -13.07
CA VAL A 209 -20.01 1.32 -12.60
C VAL A 209 -19.53 2.62 -13.25
N THR A 210 -20.45 3.58 -13.39
CA THR A 210 -20.14 4.97 -13.72
C THR A 210 -19.39 5.63 -12.56
N LEU A 211 -18.83 6.82 -12.78
CA LEU A 211 -18.20 7.59 -11.69
C LEU A 211 -19.24 8.04 -10.65
N GLU A 212 -20.47 8.33 -11.08
CA GLU A 212 -21.56 8.69 -10.17
C GLU A 212 -21.98 7.50 -9.32
N GLU A 213 -22.22 6.34 -9.91
CA GLU A 213 -22.51 5.10 -9.18
C GLU A 213 -21.39 4.72 -8.20
N LEU A 214 -20.12 4.93 -8.60
CA LEU A 214 -18.97 4.75 -7.72
C LEU A 214 -19.01 5.69 -6.51
N SER A 215 -19.44 6.94 -6.67
CA SER A 215 -19.56 7.88 -5.53
C SER A 215 -20.55 7.38 -4.49
N TYR A 216 -21.73 6.92 -4.91
CA TYR A 216 -22.73 6.33 -4.02
C TYR A 216 -22.21 5.04 -3.37
N LEU A 217 -21.53 4.18 -4.13
CA LEU A 217 -20.90 2.98 -3.58
C LEU A 217 -19.89 3.33 -2.48
N MET A 218 -19.05 4.35 -2.67
CA MET A 218 -18.08 4.77 -1.66
C MET A 218 -18.77 5.26 -0.38
N ILE A 219 -19.88 6.00 -0.50
CA ILE A 219 -20.70 6.43 0.65
C ILE A 219 -21.32 5.23 1.37
N ASP A 220 -21.88 4.27 0.63
CA ASP A 220 -22.45 3.04 1.18
C ASP A 220 -21.41 2.19 1.93
N LEU A 221 -20.15 2.23 1.47
CA LEU A 221 -19.02 1.59 2.14
C LEU A 221 -18.49 2.39 3.34
N GLY A 222 -19.02 3.59 3.60
CA GLY A 222 -18.74 4.42 4.78
C GLY A 222 -17.76 5.57 4.55
N ALA A 223 -17.41 5.88 3.30
CA ALA A 223 -16.53 7.00 2.98
C ALA A 223 -17.24 8.35 3.20
N VAL A 224 -16.58 9.26 3.90
CA VAL A 224 -16.99 10.68 4.00
C VAL A 224 -16.19 11.58 3.05
N GLN A 225 -15.04 11.10 2.58
CA GLN A 225 -14.28 11.68 1.48
C GLN A 225 -13.83 10.55 0.56
N ALA A 226 -13.82 10.75 -0.75
CA ALA A 226 -13.31 9.75 -1.69
C ALA A 226 -12.85 10.35 -3.01
N VAL A 227 -11.86 9.70 -3.62
CA VAL A 227 -11.28 10.04 -4.92
C VAL A 227 -11.18 8.80 -5.79
N GLY A 228 -11.49 8.93 -7.07
CA GLY A 228 -11.25 7.90 -8.07
C GLY A 228 -9.76 7.77 -8.40
N LEU A 229 -9.32 6.57 -8.73
CA LEU A 229 -7.98 6.30 -9.27
C LEU A 229 -8.08 5.87 -10.74
N ASP A 230 -6.96 5.44 -11.33
CA ASP A 230 -7.00 4.85 -12.66
C ASP A 230 -7.90 3.61 -12.68
N GLY A 231 -8.64 3.43 -13.76
CA GLY A 231 -9.68 2.41 -13.88
C GLY A 231 -9.49 1.50 -15.08
N GLY A 232 -10.58 0.89 -15.54
CA GLY A 232 -10.54 0.03 -16.72
C GLY A 232 -9.61 -1.17 -16.53
N GLY A 233 -8.78 -1.47 -17.53
CA GLY A 233 -7.87 -2.62 -17.43
C GLY A 233 -6.73 -2.44 -16.44
N SER A 234 -6.58 -1.26 -15.83
CA SER A 234 -5.64 -1.03 -14.73
C SER A 234 -6.25 -1.40 -13.37
N SER A 235 -7.58 -1.53 -13.25
CA SER A 235 -8.24 -1.86 -11.99
C SER A 235 -7.87 -3.26 -11.51
N GLU A 236 -7.16 -3.29 -10.39
CA GLU A 236 -6.67 -4.53 -9.80
C GLU A 236 -6.46 -4.37 -8.29
N MET A 237 -6.80 -5.41 -7.54
CA MET A 237 -6.50 -5.53 -6.11
C MET A 237 -5.79 -6.86 -5.84
N ILE A 238 -4.71 -6.79 -5.07
CA ILE A 238 -3.98 -7.93 -4.53
C ILE A 238 -4.28 -8.05 -3.04
N VAL A 239 -4.56 -9.26 -2.56
CA VAL A 239 -4.69 -9.57 -1.13
C VAL A 239 -3.97 -10.87 -0.84
N LYS A 240 -3.10 -10.87 0.17
CA LYS A 240 -2.27 -12.02 0.58
C LYS A 240 -1.53 -12.67 -0.61
N GLY A 241 -1.03 -11.83 -1.52
CA GLY A 241 -0.28 -12.25 -2.71
C GLY A 241 -1.12 -12.80 -3.87
N ASN A 242 -2.46 -12.72 -3.81
CA ASN A 242 -3.35 -13.17 -4.88
C ASN A 242 -4.13 -12.00 -5.46
N ILE A 243 -4.28 -11.97 -6.79
CA ILE A 243 -5.28 -11.12 -7.44
C ILE A 243 -6.66 -11.58 -6.98
N VAL A 244 -7.45 -10.68 -6.40
CA VAL A 244 -8.79 -11.03 -5.88
C VAL A 244 -9.92 -10.70 -6.84
N ASN A 245 -9.71 -9.72 -7.72
CA ASN A 245 -10.65 -9.33 -8.76
C ASN A 245 -10.34 -10.04 -10.09
N ARG A 246 -11.10 -9.75 -11.14
CA ARG A 246 -10.87 -10.28 -12.49
C ARG A 246 -10.46 -9.17 -13.45
N PRO A 247 -9.15 -9.00 -13.74
CA PRO A 247 -8.66 -7.95 -14.63
C PRO A 247 -9.38 -7.93 -15.99
N SER A 248 -9.88 -6.75 -16.39
CA SER A 248 -10.78 -6.64 -17.54
C SER A 248 -10.11 -6.93 -18.89
N ASP A 249 -8.78 -6.86 -18.95
CA ASP A 249 -8.00 -7.17 -20.15
C ASP A 249 -7.75 -8.69 -20.30
N GLY A 250 -8.29 -9.52 -19.39
CA GLY A 250 -8.08 -10.97 -19.34
C GLY A 250 -6.75 -11.39 -18.71
N LYS A 251 -5.90 -10.42 -18.37
CA LYS A 251 -4.62 -10.57 -17.67
C LYS A 251 -4.28 -9.28 -16.93
N GLU A 252 -3.32 -9.37 -16.02
CA GLU A 252 -2.67 -8.23 -15.39
C GLU A 252 -2.15 -7.23 -16.44
N ARG A 253 -2.41 -5.94 -16.21
CA ARG A 253 -1.84 -4.84 -16.97
C ARG A 253 -0.59 -4.33 -16.27
N SER A 254 0.47 -4.03 -17.03
CA SER A 254 1.61 -3.30 -16.49
C SER A 254 1.24 -1.82 -16.33
N ILE A 255 1.37 -1.32 -15.11
CA ILE A 255 0.98 0.03 -14.69
C ILE A 255 2.19 0.82 -14.21
N SER A 256 2.04 2.14 -14.17
CA SER A 256 3.11 3.07 -13.77
C SER A 256 3.33 3.09 -12.25
N ASN A 257 2.25 3.00 -11.48
CA ASN A 257 2.29 3.13 -10.03
C ASN A 257 1.13 2.39 -9.36
N GLY A 258 1.30 2.08 -8.07
CA GLY A 258 0.33 1.38 -7.23
C GLY A 258 0.41 1.87 -5.78
N LEU A 259 -0.61 1.56 -5.00
CA LEU A 259 -0.60 1.72 -3.54
C LEU A 259 -0.45 0.34 -2.91
N VAL A 260 0.61 0.14 -2.14
CA VAL A 260 0.84 -1.09 -1.39
C VAL A 260 0.49 -0.90 0.08
N VAL A 261 -0.10 -1.93 0.69
CA VAL A 261 -0.42 -1.99 2.11
C VAL A 261 0.64 -2.87 2.78
N LEU A 262 1.39 -2.26 3.69
CA LEU A 262 2.53 -2.86 4.36
C LEU A 262 2.16 -3.17 5.81
N GLN A 263 2.64 -4.31 6.31
CA GLN A 263 2.59 -4.68 7.73
C GLN A 263 3.99 -5.08 8.19
N GLN A 264 4.92 -4.13 8.16
CA GLN A 264 6.35 -4.39 8.41
C GLN A 264 6.99 -3.28 9.23
N LEU A 265 7.99 -3.64 10.02
CA LEU A 265 8.84 -2.69 10.71
C LEU A 265 9.56 -1.80 9.68
N PRO A 266 9.37 -0.46 9.69
CA PRO A 266 10.04 0.41 8.75
C PRO A 266 11.56 0.42 8.96
N VAL A 267 12.30 0.25 7.87
CA VAL A 267 13.76 0.36 7.83
C VAL A 267 14.14 1.34 6.75
N TYR A 268 15.00 2.29 7.10
CA TYR A 268 15.62 3.25 6.19
C TYR A 268 17.10 2.99 6.12
N LEU A 269 17.64 3.03 4.93
CA LEU A 269 19.07 3.10 4.68
C LEU A 269 19.38 4.42 4.01
N ASN A 270 20.25 5.24 4.61
CA ASN A 270 20.59 6.57 4.09
C ASN A 270 19.34 7.40 3.74
N ASN A 271 18.34 7.39 4.64
CA ASN A 271 17.04 8.05 4.47
C ASN A 271 16.23 7.58 3.25
N GLN A 272 16.46 6.36 2.78
CA GLN A 272 15.65 5.70 1.76
C GLN A 272 14.94 4.50 2.38
N ARG A 273 13.62 4.42 2.21
CA ARG A 273 12.83 3.28 2.67
C ARG A 273 13.30 2.00 1.98
N LEU A 274 13.67 0.99 2.76
CA LEU A 274 13.98 -0.36 2.27
C LEU A 274 12.77 -1.27 2.43
N PHE A 275 12.29 -1.86 1.34
CA PHE A 275 11.26 -2.89 1.40
C PHE A 275 11.87 -4.29 1.44
N PHE A 276 11.21 -5.18 2.15
CA PHE A 276 11.61 -6.58 2.25
C PHE A 276 10.48 -7.47 1.75
N ASP A 277 10.80 -8.33 0.78
CA ASP A 277 9.88 -9.36 0.28
C ASP A 277 9.57 -10.45 1.32
N VAL A 278 10.46 -10.62 2.31
CA VAL A 278 10.23 -11.39 3.53
C VAL A 278 10.26 -10.43 4.73
N PRO A 279 9.19 -10.34 5.54
CA PRO A 279 9.13 -9.38 6.62
C PRO A 279 10.19 -9.68 7.70
N PRO A 280 10.69 -8.66 8.41
CA PRO A 280 11.55 -8.87 9.58
C PRO A 280 10.91 -9.78 10.63
N LEU A 281 11.71 -10.70 11.20
CA LEU A 281 11.29 -11.64 12.23
C LEU A 281 11.78 -11.18 13.60
N VAL A 282 10.93 -11.22 14.62
CA VAL A 282 11.36 -11.01 16.01
C VAL A 282 11.56 -12.37 16.68
N GLU A 283 12.78 -12.65 17.11
CA GLU A 283 13.11 -13.88 17.85
C GLU A 283 13.97 -13.55 19.07
N LYS A 284 13.57 -14.07 20.24
CA LYS A 284 14.26 -13.83 21.53
C LYS A 284 14.51 -12.33 21.81
N GLY A 285 13.60 -11.46 21.39
CA GLY A 285 13.74 -10.01 21.55
C GLY A 285 14.77 -9.35 20.62
N ARG A 286 15.21 -10.05 19.57
CA ARG A 286 16.05 -9.52 18.49
C ARG A 286 15.27 -9.50 17.19
N THR A 287 15.41 -8.41 16.45
CA THR A 287 14.88 -8.29 15.09
C THR A 287 15.90 -8.87 14.12
N LEU A 288 15.50 -9.89 13.37
CA LEU A 288 16.24 -10.44 12.26
C LEU A 288 15.66 -9.87 10.97
N VAL A 289 16.54 -9.49 10.06
CA VAL A 289 16.19 -8.85 8.78
C VAL A 289 16.84 -9.60 7.62
N PRO A 290 16.23 -9.60 6.42
CA PRO A 290 16.90 -10.08 5.22
C PRO A 290 18.17 -9.28 4.95
N MET A 291 19.33 -9.88 5.17
CA MET A 291 20.61 -9.15 5.16
C MET A 291 21.00 -8.64 3.77
N ARG A 292 20.63 -9.36 2.71
CA ARG A 292 21.06 -9.08 1.32
C ARG A 292 20.71 -7.67 0.89
N ARG A 293 19.47 -7.25 1.10
CA ARG A 293 18.99 -5.91 0.71
C ARG A 293 19.75 -4.80 1.41
N ILE A 294 20.13 -5.00 2.67
CA ILE A 294 20.87 -4.00 3.44
C ILE A 294 22.32 -3.95 2.97
N PHE A 295 22.99 -5.09 2.81
CA PHE A 295 24.36 -5.14 2.31
C PHE A 295 24.51 -4.60 0.89
N GLU A 296 23.63 -5.00 -0.04
CA GLU A 296 23.62 -4.45 -1.40
C GLU A 296 23.33 -2.95 -1.40
N GLY A 297 22.41 -2.48 -0.53
CA GLY A 297 22.14 -1.06 -0.36
C GLY A 297 23.32 -0.27 0.23
N LEU A 298 24.14 -0.91 1.06
CA LEU A 298 25.41 -0.40 1.57
C LEU A 298 26.55 -0.52 0.54
N GLY A 299 26.26 -0.96 -0.69
CA GLY A 299 27.25 -1.08 -1.77
C GLY A 299 28.14 -2.32 -1.68
N ALA A 300 27.75 -3.35 -0.93
CA ALA A 300 28.44 -4.62 -0.91
C ALA A 300 27.92 -5.57 -2.00
N GLU A 301 28.82 -6.35 -2.60
CA GLU A 301 28.46 -7.49 -3.43
C GLU A 301 28.15 -8.69 -2.52
N VAL A 302 27.07 -9.43 -2.80
CA VAL A 302 26.61 -10.54 -1.95
C VAL A 302 26.51 -11.85 -2.75
N ALA A 303 27.39 -12.80 -2.43
CA ALA A 303 27.42 -14.14 -3.00
C ALA A 303 26.82 -15.19 -2.05
N TRP A 304 26.15 -16.21 -2.61
CA TRP A 304 25.68 -17.39 -1.89
C TRP A 304 26.40 -18.63 -2.41
N ASP A 305 26.93 -19.44 -1.50
CA ASP A 305 27.46 -20.77 -1.77
C ASP A 305 26.50 -21.81 -1.20
N ASP A 306 25.87 -22.58 -2.10
CA ASP A 306 24.91 -23.60 -1.73
C ASP A 306 25.54 -24.86 -1.12
N ALA A 307 26.80 -25.16 -1.45
CA ALA A 307 27.49 -26.33 -0.92
C ALA A 307 27.86 -26.12 0.55
N THR A 308 28.30 -24.91 0.91
CA THR A 308 28.70 -24.56 2.27
C THR A 308 27.60 -23.85 3.06
N LYS A 309 26.45 -23.56 2.42
CA LYS A 309 25.33 -22.76 2.98
C LYS A 309 25.82 -21.43 3.56
N LYS A 310 26.74 -20.79 2.83
CA LYS A 310 27.45 -19.58 3.25
C LYS A 310 27.07 -18.39 2.38
N VAL A 311 26.82 -17.25 3.02
CA VAL A 311 26.80 -15.94 2.36
C VAL A 311 28.14 -15.25 2.57
N THR A 312 28.70 -14.68 1.51
CA THR A 312 29.84 -13.79 1.57
C THR A 312 29.44 -12.42 1.03
N ALA A 313 29.65 -11.36 1.80
CA ALA A 313 29.41 -9.98 1.41
C ALA A 313 30.71 -9.19 1.43
N THR A 314 31.02 -8.48 0.34
CA THR A 314 32.29 -7.75 0.18
C THR A 314 32.06 -6.31 -0.22
N LYS A 315 32.70 -5.36 0.48
CA LYS A 315 32.70 -3.93 0.17
C LYS A 315 34.12 -3.36 0.32
N GLY A 316 34.78 -3.09 -0.81
CA GLY A 316 36.18 -2.67 -0.79
C GLY A 316 37.05 -3.73 -0.12
N SER A 317 37.74 -3.38 0.97
CA SER A 317 38.54 -4.32 1.77
C SER A 317 37.75 -5.05 2.86
N ARG A 318 36.49 -4.67 3.10
CA ARG A 318 35.64 -5.30 4.13
C ARG A 318 35.02 -6.58 3.59
N SER A 319 35.04 -7.64 4.38
CA SER A 319 34.42 -8.94 4.07
C SER A 319 33.60 -9.44 5.26
N VAL A 320 32.39 -9.92 4.98
CA VAL A 320 31.50 -10.54 5.96
C VAL A 320 31.08 -11.92 5.46
N GLU A 321 31.35 -12.96 6.24
CA GLU A 321 30.91 -14.33 5.96
C GLU A 321 29.93 -14.82 7.02
N LEU A 322 28.79 -15.34 6.56
CA LEU A 322 27.72 -15.87 7.40
C LEU A 322 27.39 -17.28 6.94
N THR A 323 27.40 -18.24 7.87
CA THR A 323 26.98 -19.62 7.57
C THR A 323 25.62 -19.88 8.20
N LEU A 324 24.71 -20.48 7.43
CA LEU A 324 23.36 -20.78 7.90
C LEU A 324 23.37 -21.66 9.16
N GLY A 325 22.60 -21.28 10.18
CA GLY A 325 22.47 -22.01 11.44
C GLY A 325 23.59 -21.75 12.45
N GLU A 326 24.67 -21.07 12.04
CA GLU A 326 25.76 -20.72 12.94
C GLU A 326 25.46 -19.44 13.74
N ALA A 327 25.91 -19.41 14.99
CA ALA A 327 25.84 -18.25 15.87
C ALA A 327 27.09 -17.35 15.75
N VAL A 328 27.92 -17.58 14.74
CA VAL A 328 29.19 -16.88 14.53
C VAL A 328 29.30 -16.49 13.06
N ALA A 329 29.68 -15.24 12.83
CA ALA A 329 30.07 -14.73 11.52
C ALA A 329 31.59 -14.48 11.49
N LEU A 330 32.16 -14.36 10.29
CA LEU A 330 33.52 -13.83 10.12
C LEU A 330 33.42 -12.41 9.55
N VAL A 331 34.04 -11.44 10.21
CA VAL A 331 34.20 -10.07 9.69
C VAL A 331 35.69 -9.82 9.53
N ASP A 332 36.14 -9.63 8.30
CA ASP A 332 37.56 -9.50 7.95
C ASP A 332 38.44 -10.66 8.47
N GLY A 333 37.85 -11.87 8.52
CA GLY A 333 38.50 -13.09 9.03
C GLY A 333 38.42 -13.27 10.55
N GLU A 334 37.97 -12.26 11.30
CA GLU A 334 37.76 -12.34 12.75
C GLU A 334 36.37 -12.87 13.10
N LYS A 335 36.29 -13.73 14.12
CA LYS A 335 35.02 -14.30 14.58
C LYS A 335 34.21 -13.27 15.36
N VAL A 336 33.00 -13.01 14.91
CA VAL A 336 32.01 -12.15 15.57
C VAL A 336 30.81 -12.99 15.98
N ALA A 337 30.44 -12.94 17.26
CA ALA A 337 29.27 -13.66 17.76
C ALA A 337 27.96 -12.96 17.33
N LEU A 338 26.96 -13.75 17.00
CA LEU A 338 25.61 -13.29 16.71
C LEU A 338 24.71 -13.52 17.93
N ASP A 339 23.92 -12.52 18.29
CA ASP A 339 22.93 -12.63 19.39
C ASP A 339 21.91 -13.74 19.14
N VAL A 340 21.57 -13.96 17.86
CA VAL A 340 20.71 -15.04 17.37
C VAL A 340 21.36 -15.63 16.11
N PRO A 341 21.42 -16.96 15.96
CA PRO A 341 21.95 -17.60 14.75
C PRO A 341 21.26 -17.11 13.48
N ALA A 342 21.98 -17.11 12.36
CA ALA A 342 21.39 -16.78 11.07
C ALA A 342 20.33 -17.83 10.68
N GLN A 343 19.17 -17.37 10.19
CA GLN A 343 18.02 -18.21 9.88
C GLN A 343 17.61 -18.13 8.42
N LEU A 344 17.04 -19.21 7.89
CA LEU A 344 16.47 -19.23 6.55
C LEU A 344 14.94 -19.15 6.63
N MET A 345 14.35 -18.12 6.03
CA MET A 345 12.90 -17.98 5.91
C MET A 345 12.55 -17.63 4.46
N ALA A 346 11.69 -18.45 3.83
CA ALA A 346 11.28 -18.27 2.43
C ALA A 346 12.46 -18.02 1.45
N GLY A 347 13.58 -18.70 1.66
CA GLY A 347 14.79 -18.55 0.82
C GLY A 347 15.55 -17.24 1.03
N ARG A 348 15.32 -16.53 2.14
CA ARG A 348 16.12 -15.36 2.57
C ARG A 348 16.88 -15.71 3.84
N LEU A 349 18.16 -15.31 3.89
CA LEU A 349 18.96 -15.39 5.11
C LEU A 349 18.66 -14.17 6.00
N LEU A 350 18.09 -14.44 7.17
CA LEU A 350 17.73 -13.47 8.18
C LEU A 350 18.81 -13.44 9.27
N VAL A 351 19.29 -12.25 9.59
CA VAL A 351 20.42 -12.04 10.51
C VAL A 351 20.07 -10.92 11.48
N PRO A 352 20.58 -10.93 12.74
CA PRO A 352 20.34 -9.85 13.67
C PRO A 352 20.68 -8.48 13.09
N MET A 353 19.71 -7.57 13.13
CA MET A 353 19.79 -6.23 12.52
C MET A 353 21.06 -5.46 12.91
N ARG A 354 21.43 -5.51 14.19
CA ARG A 354 22.61 -4.80 14.71
C ARG A 354 23.89 -5.25 14.01
N PHE A 355 24.06 -6.57 13.87
CA PHE A 355 25.22 -7.13 13.18
C PHE A 355 25.31 -6.65 11.74
N VAL A 356 24.18 -6.67 11.01
CA VAL A 356 24.15 -6.29 9.58
C VAL A 356 24.52 -4.82 9.37
N GLY A 357 24.07 -3.90 10.21
CA GLY A 357 24.47 -2.49 10.06
C GLY A 357 25.95 -2.28 10.42
N GLU A 358 26.39 -2.80 11.56
CA GLU A 358 27.73 -2.52 12.08
C GLU A 358 28.84 -3.23 11.29
N SER A 359 28.57 -4.41 10.70
CA SER A 359 29.58 -5.22 10.02
C SER A 359 30.20 -4.57 8.78
N LEU A 360 29.54 -3.57 8.19
CA LEU A 360 30.04 -2.79 7.04
C LEU A 360 30.31 -1.32 7.38
N GLY A 361 30.42 -0.99 8.67
CA GLY A 361 30.70 0.39 9.13
C GLY A 361 29.50 1.34 9.02
N ALA A 362 28.28 0.83 9.15
CA ALA A 362 27.09 1.66 9.29
C ALA A 362 26.61 1.72 10.74
N THR A 363 25.99 2.83 11.10
CA THR A 363 25.32 3.01 12.40
C THR A 363 23.87 2.58 12.29
N VAL A 364 23.36 1.87 13.30
CA VAL A 364 21.94 1.49 13.41
C VAL A 364 21.29 2.25 14.56
N ASN A 365 20.31 3.10 14.23
CA ASN A 365 19.47 3.77 15.22
C ASN A 365 18.06 3.15 15.21
N TYR A 366 17.50 2.95 16.40
CA TYR A 366 16.13 2.48 16.60
C TYR A 366 15.33 3.59 17.26
N ASP A 367 14.50 4.26 16.46
CA ASP A 367 13.62 5.31 16.93
C ASP A 367 12.31 4.70 17.42
N THR A 368 11.98 4.92 18.68
CA THR A 368 10.74 4.44 19.32
C THR A 368 9.77 5.57 19.62
N THR A 369 10.03 6.79 19.17
CA THR A 369 9.23 7.98 19.50
C THR A 369 8.00 8.13 18.61
N ALA A 370 8.01 7.52 17.41
CA ALA A 370 6.88 7.50 16.50
C ALA A 370 5.85 6.41 16.86
N THR A 371 4.62 6.54 16.34
CA THR A 371 3.52 5.56 16.51
C THR A 371 3.94 4.12 16.18
N SER A 372 4.84 3.98 15.20
CA SER A 372 5.55 2.74 14.90
C SER A 372 7.04 2.97 15.07
N PRO A 373 7.76 2.09 15.78
CA PRO A 373 9.21 2.18 15.80
C PRO A 373 9.81 2.10 14.40
N VAL A 374 10.90 2.83 14.17
CA VAL A 374 11.59 2.91 12.87
C VAL A 374 13.06 2.60 13.06
N ILE A 375 13.64 1.86 12.12
CA ILE A 375 15.09 1.63 12.07
C ILE A 375 15.71 2.56 11.02
N TYR A 376 16.77 3.25 11.41
CA TYR A 376 17.63 4.00 10.51
C TYR A 376 19.01 3.37 10.47
N ILE A 377 19.50 3.11 9.25
CA ILE A 377 20.86 2.68 8.96
C ILE A 377 21.55 3.82 8.23
N THR A 378 22.70 4.24 8.71
CA THR A 378 23.45 5.36 8.13
C THR A 378 24.91 4.96 7.95
N GLU A 379 25.45 5.11 6.73
CA GLU A 379 26.86 4.88 6.46
C GLU A 379 27.74 5.97 7.10
N GLU A 380 28.86 5.59 7.72
CA GLU A 380 29.86 6.55 8.17
C GLU A 380 30.45 7.33 6.99
N GLY A 381 30.37 8.66 7.03
CA GLY A 381 30.90 9.55 5.98
C GLY A 381 29.90 9.99 4.91
N GLY A 382 28.66 9.47 4.92
CA GLY A 382 27.57 10.01 4.11
C GLY A 382 27.10 11.34 4.70
N SER A 383 27.32 12.46 4.00
CA SER A 383 26.80 13.75 4.46
C SER A 383 25.28 13.67 4.61
N THR A 384 24.77 13.94 5.80
CA THR A 384 23.40 14.38 5.99
C THR A 384 23.24 15.69 5.21
N SER A 385 22.79 15.61 3.96
CA SER A 385 22.18 16.77 3.33
C SER A 385 20.85 17.00 4.04
N GLU A 386 20.91 17.70 5.18
CA GLU A 386 19.81 18.49 5.69
C GLU A 386 19.42 19.46 4.58
N ASN A 387 18.34 19.17 3.86
CA ASN A 387 17.67 20.21 3.10
C ASN A 387 16.65 20.86 4.02
N GLN A 388 16.96 22.11 4.36
CA GLN A 388 16.05 23.12 4.89
C GLN A 388 14.85 23.34 3.99
#